data_AF-A0A9E2ZYQ4-F1
#
_entry.id   AF-A0A9E2ZYQ4-F1
#
_cell.length_a   1.000
_cell.length_b   1.000
_cell.length_c   1.000
_cell.angle_alpha   90.00
_cell.angle_beta   90.00
_cell.angle_gamma   90.00
#
_symmetry.space_group_name_H-M   'P 1'
#
loop_
_entity.id
_entity.type
_entity.pdbx_description
1 polymer ?
#
loop_
_entity_poly.entity_id
_entity_poly.type
_entity_poly.pdbx_seq_one_letter_code
_entity_poly.pdbx_strand_id
1 'polypeptide(L)'
;MKKTGTEVVEVAGHEVTITNATKVLFPAAGITKLDVARYYIAVADGALRGAGGRPSMLVRYPNGIDGEFFFQKRAPEKRPDWLEVVELKFPSGRSAEELVPRDAAALAWMANLGCLELHPHPVRAEDVDHPDELRVDLDPVPGVKWAQVRDVAQVAKAALADVGLTGWPKTSGKRGLHIYVRIEQRWN
;
A
#
# COMPACT_ATOMS: atom_id res chain seq x y z
N MET A 1 21.16 24.19 -7.47
CA MET A 1 20.33 23.11 -6.88
C MET A 1 19.89 23.55 -5.50
N LYS A 2 18.58 23.62 -5.20
CA LYS A 2 18.10 23.83 -3.83
C LYS A 2 18.61 22.67 -2.97
N LYS A 3 19.25 22.95 -1.83
CA LYS A 3 19.62 21.91 -0.86
C LYS A 3 18.32 21.21 -0.47
N THR A 4 18.25 19.92 -0.73
CA THR A 4 17.12 19.08 -0.35
C THR A 4 17.26 18.82 1.15
N GLY A 5 16.62 19.68 1.95
CA GLY A 5 16.74 19.67 3.41
C GLY A 5 16.29 18.34 4.03
N THR A 6 16.66 18.14 5.30
CA THR A 6 16.15 17.05 6.13
C THR A 6 15.12 17.65 7.08
N GLU A 7 13.98 17.00 7.21
CA GLU A 7 12.90 17.40 8.13
C GLU A 7 12.60 16.23 9.07
N VAL A 8 12.35 16.52 10.34
CA VAL A 8 11.92 15.51 11.32
C VAL A 8 10.43 15.70 11.58
N VAL A 9 9.68 14.60 11.56
CA VAL A 9 8.24 14.61 11.81
C VAL A 9 7.95 13.72 13.01
N GLU A 10 7.38 14.32 14.06
CA GLU A 10 6.86 13.60 15.21
C GLU A 10 5.47 13.02 14.90
N VAL A 11 5.34 11.71 14.90
CA VAL A 11 4.07 11.03 14.60
C VAL A 11 4.01 9.68 15.29
N ALA A 12 2.83 9.34 15.85
CA ALA A 12 2.60 8.08 16.55
C ALA A 12 3.64 7.75 17.65
N GLY A 13 4.23 8.77 18.30
CA GLY A 13 5.25 8.59 19.34
C GLY A 13 6.67 8.32 18.82
N HIS A 14 6.90 8.50 17.51
CA HIS A 14 8.18 8.29 16.86
C HIS A 14 8.66 9.55 16.11
N GLU A 15 9.96 9.83 16.20
CA GLU A 15 10.63 10.80 15.34
C GLU A 15 10.95 10.17 13.98
N VAL A 16 10.35 10.67 12.90
CA VAL A 16 10.60 10.17 11.52
C VAL A 16 11.37 11.19 10.70
N THR A 17 12.62 10.89 10.40
CA THR A 17 13.50 11.75 9.58
C THR A 17 13.22 11.60 8.08
N ILE A 18 12.60 12.62 7.49
CA ILE A 18 12.38 12.77 6.05
C ILE A 18 13.61 13.44 5.42
N THR A 19 14.48 12.63 4.83
CA THR A 19 15.65 13.14 4.08
C THR A 19 15.20 13.77 2.77
N ASN A 20 15.97 14.65 2.16
CA ASN A 20 15.61 15.24 0.85
C ASN A 20 14.16 15.74 0.77
N ALA A 21 13.66 16.36 1.84
CA ALA A 21 12.25 16.67 2.06
C ALA A 21 11.62 17.46 0.92
N THR A 22 12.36 18.42 0.35
CA THR A 22 11.92 19.28 -0.75
C THR A 22 12.08 18.65 -2.14
N LYS A 23 12.45 17.37 -2.24
CA LYS A 23 12.57 16.68 -3.53
C LYS A 23 11.18 16.52 -4.13
N VAL A 24 10.97 17.02 -5.34
CA VAL A 24 9.69 16.92 -6.06
C VAL A 24 9.52 15.50 -6.59
N LEU A 25 8.41 14.84 -6.22
CA LEU A 25 8.06 13.50 -6.68
C LEU A 25 6.94 13.51 -7.73
N PHE A 26 6.09 14.54 -7.73
CA PHE A 26 5.06 14.76 -8.77
C PHE A 26 5.27 16.13 -9.41
N PRO A 27 6.05 16.24 -10.51
CA PRO A 27 6.46 17.53 -11.08
C PRO A 27 5.28 18.42 -11.50
N ALA A 28 4.27 17.85 -12.16
CA ALA A 28 3.11 18.59 -12.63
C ALA A 28 2.30 19.25 -11.49
N ALA A 29 2.27 18.62 -10.32
CA ALA A 29 1.55 19.12 -9.14
C ALA A 29 2.47 19.83 -8.13
N GLY A 30 3.80 19.83 -8.36
CA GLY A 30 4.78 20.38 -7.43
C GLY A 30 4.88 19.65 -6.07
N ILE A 31 4.34 18.43 -5.96
CA ILE A 31 4.28 17.69 -4.68
C ILE A 31 5.67 17.15 -4.33
N THR A 32 6.13 17.47 -3.13
CA THR A 32 7.43 17.04 -2.60
C THR A 32 7.34 15.75 -1.80
N LYS A 33 8.50 15.15 -1.48
CA LYS A 33 8.56 13.97 -0.62
C LYS A 33 8.00 14.22 0.79
N LEU A 34 8.22 15.40 1.35
CA LEU A 34 7.60 15.78 2.62
C LEU A 34 6.08 15.86 2.52
N ASP A 35 5.55 16.35 1.41
CA ASP A 35 4.10 16.41 1.19
C ASP A 35 3.49 15.02 1.09
N VAL A 36 4.17 14.07 0.43
CA VAL A 36 3.75 12.66 0.39
C VAL A 36 3.74 12.03 1.79
N ALA A 37 4.78 12.28 2.60
CA ALA A 37 4.82 11.80 3.98
C ALA A 37 3.66 12.38 4.81
N ARG A 38 3.42 13.69 4.71
CA ARG A 38 2.30 14.37 5.39
C ARG A 38 0.94 13.87 4.91
N TYR A 39 0.79 13.59 3.61
CA TYR A 39 -0.43 13.00 3.06
C TYR A 39 -0.71 11.65 3.72
N TYR A 40 0.27 10.74 3.76
CA TYR A 40 0.10 9.44 4.39
C TYR A 40 -0.22 9.53 5.89
N ILE A 41 0.37 10.50 6.60
CA ILE A 41 0.01 10.79 8.00
C ILE A 41 -1.44 11.24 8.11
N ALA A 42 -1.87 12.17 7.25
CA ALA A 42 -3.23 12.71 7.28
C ALA A 42 -4.31 11.66 6.94
N VAL A 43 -3.99 10.68 6.09
CA VAL A 43 -4.92 9.60 5.71
C VAL A 43 -4.64 8.28 6.40
N ALA A 44 -3.79 8.25 7.44
CA ALA A 44 -3.27 7.03 8.05
C ALA A 44 -4.38 6.07 8.46
N ASP A 45 -5.44 6.53 9.11
CA ASP A 45 -6.58 5.70 9.50
C ASP A 45 -7.21 4.96 8.32
N GLY A 46 -7.35 5.64 7.17
CA GLY A 46 -7.89 5.05 5.94
C GLY A 46 -6.92 4.08 5.28
N ALA A 47 -5.65 4.47 5.17
CA ALA A 47 -4.59 3.62 4.62
C ALA A 47 -4.41 2.33 5.44
N LEU A 48 -4.37 2.44 6.78
CA LEU A 48 -4.17 1.31 7.69
C LEU A 48 -5.40 0.40 7.78
N ARG A 49 -6.62 0.89 7.56
CA ARG A 49 -7.79 0.00 7.41
C ARG A 49 -7.63 -1.01 6.27
N GLY A 50 -6.92 -0.63 5.20
CA GLY A 50 -6.65 -1.50 4.05
C GLY A 50 -5.33 -2.27 4.15
N ALA A 51 -4.24 -1.56 4.49
CA ALA A 51 -2.88 -2.09 4.42
C ALA A 51 -2.27 -2.42 5.80
N GLY A 52 -2.85 -1.94 6.88
CA GLY A 52 -2.27 -2.04 8.22
C GLY A 52 -2.19 -3.48 8.71
N GLY A 53 -1.10 -3.85 9.38
CA GLY A 53 -0.89 -5.22 9.90
C GLY A 53 -0.71 -6.28 8.81
N ARG A 54 -0.42 -5.87 7.57
CA ARG A 54 -0.19 -6.77 6.44
C ARG A 54 1.23 -6.61 5.92
N PRO A 55 1.98 -7.71 5.68
CA PRO A 55 3.21 -7.60 4.92
C PRO A 55 2.91 -6.93 3.58
N SER A 56 3.76 -5.99 3.19
CA SER A 56 3.53 -5.16 2.01
C SER A 56 4.76 -5.09 1.13
N MET A 57 4.57 -5.41 -0.15
CA MET A 57 5.52 -5.04 -1.19
C MET A 57 5.40 -3.55 -1.47
N LEU A 58 6.53 -2.88 -1.65
CA LEU A 58 6.60 -1.45 -1.91
C LEU A 58 6.92 -1.16 -3.37
N VAL A 59 6.24 -0.18 -3.97
CA VAL A 59 6.67 0.39 -5.25
C VAL A 59 7.31 1.75 -4.98
N ARG A 60 8.61 1.82 -5.24
CA ARG A 60 9.43 2.97 -4.88
C ARG A 60 9.79 3.78 -6.12
N TYR A 61 9.56 5.09 -6.01
CA TYR A 61 9.87 6.13 -7.00
C TYR A 61 10.90 7.09 -6.39
N PRO A 62 12.17 6.66 -6.20
CA PRO A 62 13.17 7.46 -5.48
C PRO A 62 13.46 8.79 -6.16
N ASN A 63 13.19 8.91 -7.46
CA ASN A 63 13.40 10.10 -8.29
C ASN A 63 12.10 10.70 -8.84
N GLY A 64 10.94 10.36 -8.26
CA GLY A 64 9.63 10.83 -8.69
C GLY A 64 8.99 9.97 -9.78
N ILE A 65 7.74 10.29 -10.13
CA ILE A 65 6.88 9.48 -11.00
C ILE A 65 7.34 9.41 -12.46
N ASP A 66 8.13 10.39 -12.91
CA ASP A 66 8.70 10.43 -14.27
C ASP A 66 10.03 9.66 -14.38
N GLY A 67 10.57 9.19 -13.25
CA GLY A 67 11.79 8.40 -13.19
C GLY A 67 11.53 6.90 -13.12
N GLU A 68 12.61 6.12 -13.06
CA GLU A 68 12.51 4.68 -12.84
C GLU A 68 11.93 4.36 -11.45
N PHE A 69 11.10 3.32 -11.43
CA PHE A 69 10.54 2.74 -10.23
C PHE A 69 10.98 1.28 -10.09
N PHE A 70 10.90 0.76 -8.87
CA PHE A 70 11.18 -0.65 -8.62
C PHE A 70 10.31 -1.21 -7.49
N PHE A 71 10.10 -2.53 -7.56
CA PHE A 71 9.41 -3.29 -6.54
C PHE A 71 10.39 -3.75 -5.46
N GLN A 72 10.04 -3.51 -4.20
CA GLN A 72 10.82 -3.95 -3.06
C GLN A 72 9.94 -4.83 -2.16
N LYS A 73 10.26 -6.13 -2.16
CA LYS A 73 9.68 -7.09 -1.21
C LYS A 73 10.43 -7.04 0.13
N ARG A 74 11.74 -7.32 0.07
CA ARG A 74 12.59 -7.36 1.26
C ARG A 74 12.71 -5.97 1.92
N ALA A 75 12.37 -5.91 3.20
CA ALA A 75 12.56 -4.74 4.03
C ALA A 75 14.05 -4.32 4.03
N PRO A 76 14.38 -3.01 4.05
CA PRO A 76 15.75 -2.57 4.17
C PRO A 76 16.38 -3.09 5.47
N GLU A 77 17.65 -3.51 5.42
CA GLU A 77 18.40 -3.93 6.62
C GLU A 77 18.56 -2.78 7.61
N LYS A 78 18.86 -1.58 7.10
CA LYS A 78 18.91 -0.35 7.89
C LYS A 78 17.50 0.24 8.00
N ARG A 79 16.82 -0.08 9.08
CA ARG A 79 15.49 0.42 9.43
C ARG A 79 15.40 0.68 10.95
N PRO A 80 14.54 1.61 11.41
CA PRO A 80 14.24 1.73 12.83
C PRO A 80 13.70 0.44 13.45
N ASP A 81 14.08 0.15 14.69
CA ASP A 81 13.72 -1.10 15.41
C ASP A 81 12.22 -1.23 15.69
N TRP A 82 11.49 -0.11 15.71
CA TRP A 82 10.04 -0.08 15.90
C TRP A 82 9.25 -0.48 14.64
N LEU A 83 9.91 -0.65 13.49
CA LEU A 83 9.26 -1.15 12.28
C LEU A 83 9.17 -2.68 12.30
N GLU A 84 7.94 -3.16 12.31
CA GLU A 84 7.66 -4.59 12.19
C GLU A 84 7.92 -5.10 10.77
N VAL A 85 8.44 -6.32 10.71
CA VAL A 85 8.54 -7.11 9.49
C VAL A 85 8.05 -8.53 9.77
N VAL A 86 7.62 -9.24 8.73
CA VAL A 86 7.31 -10.67 8.81
C VAL A 86 7.92 -11.40 7.63
N GLU A 87 8.40 -12.62 7.86
CA GLU A 87 8.93 -13.48 6.80
C GLU A 87 7.80 -14.10 5.98
N LEU A 88 7.86 -13.90 4.67
CA LEU A 88 7.03 -14.60 3.70
C LEU A 88 7.86 -15.63 2.93
N LYS A 89 7.35 -16.86 2.84
CA LYS A 89 7.93 -17.93 2.01
C LYS A 89 7.23 -17.96 0.66
N PHE A 90 8.00 -17.90 -0.41
CA PHE A 90 7.49 -17.97 -1.77
C PHE A 90 7.50 -19.42 -2.28
N PRO A 91 6.64 -19.77 -3.26
CA PRO A 91 6.61 -21.11 -3.87
C PRO A 91 7.95 -21.58 -4.44
N SER A 92 8.86 -20.64 -4.73
CA SER A 92 10.24 -20.93 -5.17
C SER A 92 11.17 -21.46 -4.08
N GLY A 93 10.71 -21.57 -2.82
CA GLY A 93 11.54 -21.92 -1.66
C GLY A 93 12.35 -20.76 -1.08
N ARG A 94 12.32 -19.59 -1.72
CA ARG A 94 12.94 -18.36 -1.20
C ARG A 94 12.04 -17.69 -0.17
N SER A 95 12.62 -16.96 0.78
CA SER A 95 11.88 -16.09 1.70
C SER A 95 12.30 -14.63 1.61
N ALA A 96 11.45 -13.73 2.09
CA ALA A 96 11.79 -12.33 2.34
C ALA A 96 11.02 -11.80 3.56
N GLU A 97 11.72 -11.03 4.39
CA GLU A 97 11.06 -10.20 5.40
C GLU A 97 10.42 -9.00 4.69
N GLU A 98 9.10 -8.86 4.75
CA GLU A 98 8.39 -7.69 4.21
C GLU A 98 7.93 -6.77 5.34
N LEU A 99 7.82 -5.47 5.06
CA LEU A 99 7.39 -4.47 6.05
C LEU A 99 5.91 -4.61 6.38
N VAL A 100 5.58 -4.42 7.66
CA VAL A 100 4.21 -4.46 8.18
C VAL A 100 3.86 -3.08 8.76
N PRO A 101 3.12 -2.23 8.05
CA PRO A 101 2.75 -0.92 8.59
C PRO A 101 1.71 -1.06 9.71
N ARG A 102 2.00 -0.58 10.91
CA ARG A 102 1.07 -0.62 12.06
C ARG A 102 0.47 0.75 12.41
N ASP A 103 1.15 1.83 12.03
CA ASP A 103 0.77 3.19 12.39
C ASP A 103 1.16 4.21 11.30
N ALA A 104 0.86 5.47 11.58
CA ALA A 104 1.19 6.59 10.71
C ALA A 104 2.71 6.84 10.58
N ALA A 105 3.51 6.49 11.59
CA ALA A 105 4.97 6.64 11.54
C ALA A 105 5.59 5.66 10.53
N ALA A 106 5.11 4.42 10.51
CA ALA A 106 5.51 3.43 9.51
C ALA A 106 5.19 3.91 8.10
N LEU A 107 3.99 4.43 7.86
CA LEU A 107 3.60 4.99 6.56
C LEU A 107 4.47 6.19 6.15
N ALA A 108 4.73 7.11 7.08
CA ALA A 108 5.60 8.27 6.83
C ALA A 108 7.04 7.84 6.49
N TRP A 109 7.56 6.83 7.21
CA TRP A 109 8.88 6.27 6.94
C TRP A 109 8.95 5.55 5.59
N MET A 110 7.92 4.79 5.23
CA MET A 110 7.83 4.16 3.91
C MET A 110 7.78 5.23 2.80
N ALA A 111 7.03 6.31 2.99
CA ALA A 111 7.01 7.45 2.07
C ALA A 111 8.40 8.11 1.94
N ASN A 112 9.18 8.19 3.02
CA ASN A 112 10.56 8.69 2.98
C ASN A 112 11.49 7.85 2.09
N LEU A 113 11.23 6.54 1.97
CA LEU A 113 11.92 5.67 1.01
C LEU A 113 11.55 5.96 -0.45
N GLY A 114 10.61 6.88 -0.71
CA GLY A 114 10.01 7.11 -2.01
C GLY A 114 8.94 6.08 -2.35
N CYS A 115 8.39 5.35 -1.37
CA CYS A 115 7.27 4.45 -1.60
C CYS A 115 6.01 5.26 -1.90
N LEU A 116 5.48 5.13 -3.12
CA LEU A 116 4.22 5.78 -3.50
C LEU A 116 3.05 4.81 -3.52
N GLU A 117 3.32 3.52 -3.71
CA GLU A 117 2.29 2.48 -3.72
C GLU A 117 2.60 1.37 -2.71
N LEU A 118 1.59 1.04 -1.90
CA LEU A 118 1.59 -0.10 -0.99
C LEU A 118 0.85 -1.26 -1.66
N HIS A 119 1.47 -2.43 -1.68
CA HIS A 119 0.87 -3.66 -2.20
C HIS A 119 0.79 -4.69 -1.07
N PRO A 120 -0.20 -4.56 -0.15
CA PRO A 120 -0.36 -5.47 0.98
C PRO A 120 -0.82 -6.85 0.51
N HIS A 121 -0.26 -7.91 1.09
CA HIS A 121 -0.76 -9.27 0.90
C HIS A 121 -2.15 -9.45 1.52
N PRO A 122 -2.97 -10.40 1.05
CA PRO A 122 -4.30 -10.67 1.60
C PRO A 122 -4.26 -11.41 2.96
N VAL A 123 -3.10 -11.46 3.61
CA VAL A 123 -2.84 -12.12 4.90
C VAL A 123 -2.45 -11.09 5.96
N ARG A 124 -2.51 -11.49 7.22
CA ARG A 124 -2.06 -10.69 8.37
C ARG A 124 -0.67 -11.15 8.80
N ALA A 125 0.10 -10.29 9.45
CA ALA A 125 1.44 -10.67 9.90
C ALA A 125 1.42 -11.78 10.97
N GLU A 126 0.32 -11.90 11.70
CA GLU A 126 0.12 -12.93 12.73
C GLU A 126 -0.13 -14.33 12.14
N ASP A 127 -0.63 -14.40 10.90
CA ASP A 127 -0.87 -15.64 10.16
C ASP A 127 -0.75 -15.37 8.65
N VAL A 128 0.43 -15.69 8.12
CA VAL A 128 0.81 -15.42 6.74
C VAL A 128 0.40 -16.53 5.76
N ASP A 129 -0.13 -17.64 6.26
CA ASP A 129 -0.53 -18.79 5.45
C ASP A 129 -2.03 -18.77 5.13
N HIS A 130 -2.84 -18.08 5.95
CA HIS A 130 -4.29 -18.02 5.78
C HIS A 130 -4.80 -16.59 5.50
N PRO A 131 -5.26 -16.27 4.28
CA PRO A 131 -5.82 -14.96 3.97
C PRO A 131 -7.09 -14.64 4.76
N ASP A 132 -7.25 -13.36 5.12
CA ASP A 132 -8.48 -12.77 5.67
C ASP A 132 -9.20 -11.87 4.64
N GLU A 133 -8.70 -11.85 3.39
CA GLU A 133 -9.28 -11.12 2.27
C GLU A 133 -9.41 -11.98 1.01
N LEU A 134 -10.65 -12.17 0.53
CA LEU A 134 -10.91 -12.48 -0.87
C LEU A 134 -10.95 -11.17 -1.66
N ARG A 135 -10.30 -11.13 -2.83
CA ARG A 135 -10.18 -9.93 -3.65
C ARG A 135 -10.69 -10.19 -5.06
N VAL A 136 -11.68 -9.39 -5.49
CA VAL A 136 -12.15 -9.34 -6.88
C VAL A 136 -11.52 -8.12 -7.53
N ASP A 137 -10.82 -8.33 -8.64
CA ASP A 137 -10.18 -7.26 -9.41
C ASP A 137 -10.91 -7.05 -10.74
N LEU A 138 -11.44 -5.85 -10.93
CA LEU A 138 -12.16 -5.44 -12.14
C LEU A 138 -11.24 -4.58 -12.98
N ASP A 139 -10.51 -5.23 -13.89
CA ASP A 139 -9.53 -4.60 -14.77
C ASP A 139 -10.07 -4.43 -16.19
N PRO A 140 -10.52 -3.22 -16.57
CA PRO A 140 -11.05 -2.99 -17.91
C PRO A 140 -9.95 -3.08 -18.98
N VAL A 141 -10.26 -3.82 -20.04
CA VAL A 141 -9.48 -3.84 -21.28
C VAL A 141 -9.76 -2.60 -22.13
N PRO A 142 -8.92 -2.26 -23.12
CA PRO A 142 -9.16 -1.12 -24.01
C PRO A 142 -10.55 -1.16 -24.64
N GLY A 143 -11.24 -0.01 -24.66
CA GLY A 143 -12.60 0.13 -25.18
C GLY A 143 -13.71 -0.03 -24.14
N VAL A 144 -13.43 -0.57 -22.95
CA VAL A 144 -14.40 -0.63 -21.86
C VAL A 144 -14.56 0.74 -21.20
N LYS A 145 -15.79 1.24 -21.12
CA LYS A 145 -16.14 2.51 -20.48
C LYS A 145 -16.31 2.33 -18.98
N TRP A 146 -16.04 3.39 -18.20
CA TRP A 146 -16.20 3.38 -16.74
C TRP A 146 -17.60 2.95 -16.27
N ALA A 147 -18.65 3.34 -16.98
CA ALA A 147 -20.02 2.89 -16.68
C ALA A 147 -20.14 1.36 -16.68
N GLN A 148 -19.50 0.67 -17.63
CA GLN A 148 -19.52 -0.79 -17.71
C GLN A 148 -18.76 -1.43 -16.53
N VAL A 149 -17.67 -0.81 -16.05
CA VAL A 149 -16.97 -1.27 -14.85
C VAL A 149 -17.88 -1.19 -13.62
N ARG A 150 -18.67 -0.11 -13.51
CA ARG A 150 -19.66 0.05 -12.43
C ARG A 150 -20.78 -0.98 -12.53
N ASP A 151 -21.26 -1.29 -13.74
CA ASP A 151 -22.30 -2.31 -13.96
C ASP A 151 -21.79 -3.68 -13.52
N VAL A 152 -20.57 -4.06 -13.91
CA VAL A 152 -19.93 -5.31 -13.46
C VAL A 152 -19.72 -5.33 -11.95
N ALA A 153 -19.37 -4.19 -11.32
CA ALA A 153 -19.28 -4.11 -9.86
C ALA A 153 -20.63 -4.36 -9.16
N GLN A 154 -21.77 -3.96 -9.75
CA GLN A 154 -23.09 -4.30 -9.21
C GLN A 154 -23.41 -5.79 -9.38
N VAL A 155 -22.99 -6.41 -10.48
CA VAL A 155 -23.12 -7.88 -10.67
C VAL A 155 -22.29 -8.62 -9.63
N ALA A 156 -21.04 -8.20 -9.40
CA ALA A 156 -20.20 -8.78 -8.35
C ALA A 156 -20.83 -8.63 -6.96
N LYS A 157 -21.43 -7.46 -6.66
CA LYS A 157 -22.17 -7.25 -5.40
C LYS A 157 -23.32 -8.25 -5.24
N ALA A 158 -24.12 -8.47 -6.29
CA ALA A 158 -25.23 -9.42 -6.25
C ALA A 158 -24.73 -10.86 -6.04
N ALA A 159 -23.72 -11.28 -6.81
CA ALA A 159 -23.14 -12.61 -6.69
C ALA A 159 -22.53 -12.88 -5.29
N LEU A 160 -21.89 -11.89 -4.68
CA LEU A 160 -21.41 -12.00 -3.30
C LEU A 160 -22.58 -12.11 -2.31
N ALA A 161 -23.64 -11.34 -2.50
CA ALA A 161 -24.81 -11.38 -1.63
C ALA A 161 -25.53 -12.75 -1.67
N ASP A 162 -25.58 -13.40 -2.84
CA ASP A 162 -26.19 -14.74 -3.00
C ASP A 162 -25.51 -15.81 -2.13
N VAL A 163 -24.24 -15.62 -1.79
CA VAL A 163 -23.47 -16.51 -0.90
C VAL A 163 -23.26 -15.92 0.49
N GLY A 164 -23.99 -14.86 0.86
CA GLY A 164 -23.92 -14.24 2.18
C GLY A 164 -22.64 -13.42 2.44
N LEU A 165 -21.90 -13.06 1.40
CA LEU A 165 -20.66 -12.27 1.51
C LEU A 165 -20.93 -10.78 1.26
N THR A 166 -20.16 -9.93 1.94
CA THR A 166 -20.20 -8.47 1.75
C THR A 166 -18.90 -7.98 1.15
N GLY A 167 -18.98 -7.36 -0.03
CA GLY A 167 -17.85 -6.74 -0.73
C GLY A 167 -17.73 -5.24 -0.48
N TRP A 168 -16.50 -4.76 -0.31
CA TRP A 168 -16.13 -3.37 -0.08
C TRP A 168 -15.34 -2.81 -1.27
N PRO A 169 -15.96 -2.02 -2.16
CA PRO A 169 -15.32 -1.54 -3.37
C PRO A 169 -14.38 -0.34 -3.10
N LYS A 170 -13.27 -0.27 -3.84
CA LYS A 170 -12.39 0.91 -3.94
C LYS A 170 -11.87 1.06 -5.37
N THR A 171 -11.64 2.28 -5.83
CA THR A 171 -10.96 2.50 -7.11
C THR A 171 -9.54 1.95 -7.07
N SER A 172 -9.00 1.50 -8.20
CA SER A 172 -7.60 1.05 -8.27
C SER A 172 -6.59 2.21 -8.32
N GLY A 173 -7.07 3.45 -8.51
CA GLY A 173 -6.21 4.61 -8.81
C GLY A 173 -5.78 4.68 -10.27
N LYS A 174 -6.17 3.70 -11.10
CA LYS A 174 -5.88 3.64 -12.54
C LYS A 174 -7.18 3.66 -13.36
N ARG A 175 -7.60 2.51 -13.89
CA ARG A 175 -8.80 2.38 -14.74
C ARG A 175 -9.91 1.52 -14.12
N GLY A 176 -9.56 0.72 -13.11
CA GLY A 176 -10.38 -0.36 -12.59
C GLY A 176 -10.87 -0.13 -11.17
N LEU A 177 -11.36 -1.21 -10.58
CA LEU A 177 -11.96 -1.24 -9.25
C LEU A 177 -11.60 -2.55 -8.55
N HIS A 178 -11.20 -2.49 -7.29
CA HIS A 178 -11.02 -3.68 -6.46
C HIS A 178 -12.21 -3.81 -5.50
N ILE A 179 -12.72 -5.01 -5.29
CA ILE A 179 -13.74 -5.32 -4.29
C ILE A 179 -13.13 -6.30 -3.30
N TYR A 180 -12.98 -5.88 -2.05
CA TYR A 180 -12.43 -6.73 -0.99
C TYR A 180 -13.54 -7.32 -0.13
N VAL A 181 -13.41 -8.59 0.20
CA VAL A 181 -14.36 -9.35 1.01
C VAL A 181 -13.60 -9.91 2.19
N ARG A 182 -14.06 -9.62 3.41
CA ARG A 182 -13.48 -10.19 4.62
C ARG A 182 -13.91 -11.63 4.76
N ILE A 183 -12.95 -12.52 5.02
CA ILE A 183 -13.18 -13.95 5.25
C ILE A 183 -12.47 -14.38 6.53
N GLU A 184 -12.92 -15.50 7.12
CA GLU A 184 -12.21 -16.13 8.22
C GLU A 184 -10.88 -16.74 7.73
N GLN A 185 -9.84 -16.69 8.56
CA GLN A 185 -8.53 -17.29 8.26
C GLN A 185 -8.58 -18.82 8.45
N ARG A 186 -9.27 -19.52 7.53
CA ARG A 186 -9.45 -20.99 7.58
C ARG A 186 -8.95 -21.71 6.33
N TRP A 187 -8.58 -20.97 5.29
CA TRP A 187 -8.20 -21.49 3.98
C TRP A 187 -6.79 -21.03 3.62
N ASN A 188 -6.08 -21.80 2.80
CA ASN A 188 -4.73 -21.51 2.29
C ASN A 188 -4.70 -21.36 0.77
#